data_AF-A0A1Z9E7W6-F1
#
_entry.id   AF-A0A1Z9E7W6-F1
#
_cell.length_a   1.000
_cell.length_b   1.000
_cell.length_c   1.000
_cell.angle_alpha   90.00
_cell.angle_beta   90.00
_cell.angle_gamma   90.00
#
_symmetry.space_group_name_H-M   'P 1'
#
loop_
_entity.id
_entity.type
_entity.pdbx_description
1 polymer ?
#
loop_
_entity_poly.entity_id
_entity_poly.type
_entity_poly.pdbx_seq_one_letter_code
_entity_poly.pdbx_strand_id
1 'polypeptide(L)'
;MRRPLSVEDWLSSEKFVSPDGLWTSMMSRVAFFHNKHEFSKSDNKGHDMGYRVALTVEELGEFSAAITKGKPKKDISEELSDLLILIMGHALALEIDLEKEFHNKMNVIMKRKSIMTDLGIRVTEYED
;
A
#
# COMPACT_ATOMS: atom_id res chain seq x y z
N MET A 1 18.55 -11.13 -9.41
CA MET A 1 18.04 -9.92 -10.05
C MET A 1 17.69 -8.91 -8.98
N ARG A 2 18.09 -7.64 -9.14
CA ARG A 2 17.65 -6.55 -8.27
C ARG A 2 16.15 -6.35 -8.48
N ARG A 3 15.38 -6.19 -7.40
CA ARG A 3 13.95 -5.91 -7.50
C ARG A 3 13.72 -4.49 -8.00
N PRO A 4 12.70 -4.25 -8.85
CA PRO A 4 12.32 -2.89 -9.26
C PRO A 4 11.85 -2.07 -8.05
N LEU A 5 12.33 -0.83 -7.92
CA LEU A 5 11.97 0.07 -6.81
C LEU A 5 11.29 1.35 -7.31
N SER A 6 11.78 1.92 -8.41
CA SER A 6 11.25 3.15 -9.00
C SER A 6 10.22 2.87 -10.09
N VAL A 7 9.46 3.89 -10.49
CA VAL A 7 8.52 3.79 -11.62
C VAL A 7 9.24 3.34 -12.89
N GLU A 8 10.42 3.90 -13.16
CA GLU A 8 11.25 3.60 -14.31
C GLU A 8 11.71 2.13 -14.32
N ASP A 9 12.12 1.60 -13.16
CA ASP A 9 12.49 0.18 -13.04
C ASP A 9 11.31 -0.72 -13.43
N TRP A 10 10.11 -0.43 -12.93
CA TRP A 10 8.91 -1.21 -13.21
C TRP A 10 8.47 -1.12 -14.68
N LEU A 11 8.61 0.05 -15.32
CA LEU A 11 8.32 0.23 -16.75
C LEU A 11 9.32 -0.48 -17.66
N SER A 12 10.58 -0.55 -17.25
CA SER A 12 11.64 -1.24 -18.01
C SER A 12 11.53 -2.76 -17.91
N SER A 13 10.79 -3.28 -16.93
CA SER A 13 10.49 -4.70 -16.86
C SER A 13 9.51 -5.07 -17.97
N GLU A 14 9.85 -6.03 -18.83
CA GLU A 14 9.00 -6.54 -19.94
C GLU A 14 7.67 -7.18 -19.46
N LYS A 15 7.37 -7.05 -18.17
CA LYS A 15 6.22 -7.60 -17.49
C LYS A 15 5.06 -6.60 -17.55
N PHE A 16 4.43 -6.51 -18.73
CA PHE A 16 3.04 -6.08 -18.81
C PHE A 16 2.18 -7.22 -18.30
N VAL A 17 1.93 -7.26 -16.99
CA VAL A 17 1.26 -8.40 -16.38
C VAL A 17 -0.22 -8.10 -16.27
N SER A 18 -1.02 -8.82 -17.06
CA SER A 18 -2.42 -9.09 -16.74
C SER A 18 -2.51 -9.55 -15.28
N PRO A 19 -3.59 -9.25 -14.54
CA PRO A 19 -3.73 -9.72 -13.16
C PRO A 19 -3.48 -11.24 -13.04
N ASP A 20 -2.43 -11.60 -12.31
CA ASP A 20 -1.96 -12.99 -12.13
C ASP A 20 -1.95 -13.43 -10.66
N GLY A 21 -2.37 -12.53 -9.76
CA GLY A 21 -2.37 -12.74 -8.30
C GLY A 21 -1.02 -12.51 -7.61
N LEU A 22 0.02 -12.12 -8.35
CA LEU A 22 1.36 -11.86 -7.80
C LEU A 22 1.57 -10.38 -7.46
N TRP A 23 2.37 -10.12 -6.42
CA TRP A 23 2.81 -8.78 -6.05
C TRP A 23 3.37 -7.99 -7.23
N THR A 24 4.12 -8.65 -8.12
CA THR A 24 4.72 -8.01 -9.29
C THR A 24 3.70 -7.46 -10.27
N SER A 25 2.58 -8.17 -10.51
CA SER A 25 1.55 -7.64 -11.42
C SER A 25 0.83 -6.45 -10.80
N MET A 26 0.58 -6.49 -9.49
CA MET A 26 0.00 -5.37 -8.76
C MET A 26 0.90 -4.13 -8.85
N MET A 27 2.19 -4.26 -8.50
CA MET A 27 3.13 -3.14 -8.53
C MET A 27 3.33 -2.57 -9.93
N SER A 28 3.48 -3.43 -10.96
CA SER A 28 3.57 -2.97 -12.34
C SER A 28 2.36 -2.13 -12.77
N ARG A 29 1.14 -2.51 -12.35
CA ARG A 29 -0.09 -1.75 -12.67
C ARG A 29 -0.13 -0.40 -11.96
N VAL A 30 0.28 -0.32 -10.70
CA VAL A 30 0.37 0.95 -9.95
C VAL A 30 1.46 1.85 -10.53
N ALA A 31 2.62 1.29 -10.90
CA ALA A 31 3.70 2.04 -11.55
C ALA A 31 3.26 2.61 -12.91
N PHE A 32 2.54 1.82 -13.72
CA PHE A 32 1.98 2.30 -14.98
C PHE A 32 0.95 3.43 -14.76
N PHE A 33 0.11 3.32 -13.72
CA PHE A 33 -0.80 4.40 -13.34
C PHE A 33 -0.04 5.68 -12.96
N HIS A 34 1.00 5.58 -12.14
CA HIS A 34 1.86 6.71 -11.77
C HIS A 34 2.53 7.36 -12.99
N ASN A 35 3.03 6.55 -13.92
CA ASN A 35 3.63 7.03 -15.16
C ASN A 35 2.61 7.72 -16.08
N LYS A 36 1.44 7.10 -16.27
CA LYS A 36 0.35 7.65 -17.10
C LYS A 36 -0.07 9.05 -16.67
N HIS A 37 -0.06 9.31 -15.37
CA HIS A 37 -0.43 10.61 -14.78
C HIS A 37 0.78 11.46 -14.37
N GLU A 38 1.99 11.02 -14.73
CA GLU A 38 3.24 11.75 -14.52
C GLU A 38 3.43 12.23 -13.07
N PHE A 39 3.09 11.39 -12.10
CA PHE A 39 3.12 11.75 -10.67
C PHE A 39 4.52 12.05 -10.13
N SER A 40 5.56 11.51 -10.77
CA SER A 40 6.97 11.78 -10.42
C SER A 40 7.45 13.16 -10.89
N LYS A 41 6.73 13.85 -11.80
CA LYS A 41 7.11 15.20 -12.21
C LYS A 41 6.93 16.18 -11.05
N SER A 42 7.95 17.00 -10.81
CA SER A 42 7.99 18.00 -9.74
C SER A 42 6.77 18.92 -9.73
N ASP A 43 6.28 19.29 -10.92
CA ASP A 43 5.17 20.24 -11.08
C ASP A 43 3.82 19.62 -10.72
N ASN A 44 3.70 18.29 -10.84
CA ASN A 44 2.48 17.53 -10.54
C ASN A 44 2.39 17.12 -9.06
N LYS A 45 3.52 17.10 -8.34
CA LYS A 45 3.63 16.82 -6.89
C LYS A 45 3.00 15.49 -6.45
N GLY A 46 2.74 14.55 -7.36
CA GLY A 46 2.09 13.28 -7.02
C GLY A 46 2.95 12.34 -6.17
N HIS A 47 4.27 12.56 -6.15
CA HIS A 47 5.23 11.89 -5.26
C HIS A 47 5.62 12.70 -4.02
N ASP A 48 5.04 13.89 -3.83
CA ASP A 48 5.22 14.63 -2.57
C ASP A 48 4.62 13.84 -1.41
N MET A 49 5.44 13.52 -0.40
CA MET A 49 5.02 12.62 0.67
C MET A 49 3.96 13.22 1.60
N GLY A 50 3.92 14.56 1.75
CA GLY A 50 2.86 15.23 2.49
C GLY A 50 1.51 15.07 1.79
N TYR A 51 1.51 15.29 0.47
CA TYR A 51 0.32 15.08 -0.37
C TYR A 51 -0.12 13.61 -0.38
N ARG A 52 0.81 12.67 -0.55
CA ARG A 52 0.48 11.24 -0.55
C ARG A 52 -0.12 10.78 0.78
N VAL A 53 0.42 11.22 1.91
CA VAL A 53 -0.15 10.90 3.23
C VAL A 53 -1.53 11.52 3.40
N ALA A 54 -1.76 12.74 2.90
CA ALA A 54 -3.08 13.37 2.94
C ALA A 54 -4.13 12.55 2.17
N LEU A 55 -3.81 12.07 0.95
CA LEU A 55 -4.69 11.18 0.19
C LEU A 55 -4.98 9.88 0.95
N THR A 56 -3.98 9.28 1.61
CA THR A 56 -4.20 8.06 2.39
C THR A 56 -5.11 8.28 3.59
N VAL A 57 -5.07 9.47 4.20
CA VAL A 57 -5.99 9.84 5.28
C VAL A 57 -7.41 10.03 4.76
N GLU A 58 -7.57 10.61 3.57
CA GLU A 58 -8.86 10.74 2.88
C GLU A 58 -9.50 9.38 2.63
N GLU A 59 -8.80 8.45 1.95
CA GLU A 59 -9.30 7.10 1.67
C GLU A 59 -9.55 6.28 2.95
N LEU A 60 -8.75 6.50 4.00
CA LEU A 60 -8.99 5.88 5.30
C LEU A 60 -10.32 6.36 5.92
N GLY A 61 -10.64 7.64 5.72
CA GLY A 61 -11.91 8.24 6.10
C GLY A 61 -13.09 7.62 5.34
N GLU A 62 -12.94 7.41 4.03
CA GLU A 62 -13.95 6.77 3.18
C GLU A 62 -14.18 5.31 3.58
N PHE A 63 -13.09 4.55 3.77
CA PHE A 63 -13.15 3.18 4.30
C PHE A 63 -13.85 3.12 5.68
N SER A 64 -13.48 4.02 6.61
CA SER A 64 -14.12 4.11 7.92
C SER A 64 -15.61 4.44 7.81
N ALA A 65 -15.99 5.33 6.88
CA ALA A 65 -17.37 5.68 6.62
C ALA A 65 -18.15 4.50 6.03
N ALA A 66 -17.55 3.72 5.13
CA ALA A 66 -18.17 2.54 4.55
C ALA A 66 -18.50 1.48 5.61
N ILE A 67 -17.57 1.21 6.52
CA ILE A 67 -17.77 0.29 7.66
C ILE A 67 -18.87 0.81 8.59
N THR A 68 -18.75 2.04 9.09
CA THR A 68 -19.64 2.58 10.13
C THR A 68 -21.07 2.82 9.63
N LYS A 69 -21.26 3.06 8.33
CA LYS A 69 -22.57 3.21 7.70
C LYS A 69 -23.17 1.88 7.22
N GLY A 70 -22.51 0.75 7.47
CA GLY A 70 -23.01 -0.57 7.09
C GLY A 70 -23.18 -0.75 5.57
N LYS A 71 -22.25 -0.20 4.78
CA LYS A 71 -22.28 -0.31 3.32
C LYS A 71 -22.15 -1.78 2.86
N PRO A 72 -22.61 -2.12 1.64
CA PRO A 72 -22.36 -3.42 1.04
C PRO A 72 -20.87 -3.78 1.03
N LYS A 73 -20.56 -5.09 1.11
CA LYS A 73 -19.18 -5.60 1.06
C LYS A 73 -18.40 -5.14 -0.17
N LYS A 74 -19.09 -4.92 -1.29
CA LYS A 74 -18.49 -4.43 -2.53
C LYS A 74 -17.84 -3.05 -2.29
N ASP A 75 -18.62 -2.08 -1.82
CA ASP A 75 -18.13 -0.73 -1.49
C ASP A 75 -16.97 -0.81 -0.49
N ILE A 76 -17.11 -1.57 0.61
CA ILE A 76 -16.04 -1.74 1.60
C ILE A 76 -14.75 -2.30 0.97
N SER A 77 -14.87 -3.24 0.02
CA SER A 77 -13.71 -3.83 -0.65
C SER A 77 -13.05 -2.89 -1.67
N GLU A 78 -13.81 -1.95 -2.24
CA GLU A 78 -13.28 -0.91 -3.13
C GLU A 78 -12.41 0.06 -2.31
N GLU A 79 -12.95 0.63 -1.23
CA GLU A 79 -12.20 1.55 -0.34
C GLU A 79 -10.94 0.90 0.26
N LEU A 80 -11.03 -0.39 0.63
CA LEU A 80 -9.87 -1.14 1.12
C LEU A 80 -8.81 -1.36 0.03
N SER A 81 -9.23 -1.48 -1.23
CA SER A 81 -8.33 -1.60 -2.38
C SER A 81 -7.64 -0.27 -2.66
N ASP A 82 -8.33 0.86 -2.52
CA ASP A 82 -7.77 2.20 -2.71
C ASP A 82 -6.66 2.49 -1.69
N LEU A 83 -6.87 2.12 -0.43
CA LEU A 83 -5.82 2.14 0.60
C LEU A 83 -4.58 1.33 0.20
N LEU A 84 -4.77 0.12 -0.33
CA LEU A 84 -3.64 -0.72 -0.76
C LEU A 84 -2.89 -0.09 -1.94
N ILE A 85 -3.60 0.49 -2.91
CA ILE A 85 -3.01 1.17 -4.07
C ILE A 85 -2.19 2.39 -3.63
N LEU A 86 -2.69 3.18 -2.67
CA LEU A 86 -1.95 4.32 -2.13
C LEU A 86 -0.66 3.88 -1.42
N ILE A 87 -0.73 2.83 -0.58
CA ILE A 87 0.42 2.24 0.12
C ILE A 87 1.49 1.79 -0.89
N MET A 88 1.08 1.05 -1.92
CA MET A 88 1.99 0.62 -2.99
C MET A 88 2.61 1.82 -3.73
N GLY A 89 1.82 2.86 -3.97
CA GLY A 89 2.33 4.07 -4.58
C GLY A 89 3.27 4.87 -3.66
N HIS A 90 3.15 4.77 -2.33
CA HIS A 90 4.17 5.31 -1.41
C HIS A 90 5.49 4.56 -1.57
N ALA A 91 5.46 3.24 -1.73
CA ALA A 91 6.66 2.45 -1.97
C ALA A 91 7.38 2.88 -3.25
N LEU A 92 6.63 3.20 -4.32
CA LEU A 92 7.20 3.77 -5.55
C LEU A 92 7.83 5.15 -5.31
N ALA A 93 7.11 6.05 -4.63
CA ALA A 93 7.59 7.43 -4.39
C ALA A 93 8.83 7.48 -3.46
N LEU A 94 8.97 6.50 -2.57
CA LEU A 94 10.08 6.37 -1.63
C LEU A 94 11.18 5.40 -2.10
N GLU A 95 10.98 4.71 -3.22
CA GLU A 95 11.86 3.65 -3.73
C GLU A 95 12.12 2.52 -2.71
N ILE A 96 11.07 2.07 -2.01
CA ILE A 96 11.15 1.03 -0.97
C ILE A 96 10.72 -0.33 -1.52
N ASP A 97 11.48 -1.39 -1.19
CA ASP A 97 11.10 -2.79 -1.43
C ASP A 97 10.05 -3.23 -0.39
N LEU A 98 8.80 -2.78 -0.57
CA LEU A 98 7.75 -2.97 0.42
C LEU A 98 7.41 -4.44 0.68
N GLU A 99 7.50 -5.32 -0.32
CA GLU A 99 7.26 -6.76 -0.09
C GLU A 99 8.34 -7.36 0.83
N LYS A 100 9.60 -6.99 0.62
CA LYS A 100 10.69 -7.43 1.49
C LYS A 100 10.51 -6.91 2.91
N GLU A 101 10.19 -5.62 3.05
CA GLU A 101 9.94 -5.02 4.36
C GLU A 101 8.71 -5.61 5.05
N PHE A 102 7.67 -5.95 4.30
CA PHE A 102 6.51 -6.69 4.80
C PHE A 102 6.93 -8.04 5.38
N HIS A 103 7.67 -8.87 4.63
CA HIS A 103 8.12 -10.18 5.13
C HIS A 103 9.07 -10.05 6.34
N ASN A 104 9.99 -9.09 6.31
CA ASN A 104 10.87 -8.79 7.44
C ASN A 104 10.04 -8.46 8.68
N LYS A 105 9.02 -7.61 8.55
CA LYS A 105 8.14 -7.24 9.65
C LYS A 105 7.31 -8.42 10.14
N MET A 106 6.76 -9.22 9.22
CA MET A 106 6.00 -10.44 9.56
C MET A 106 6.84 -11.42 10.38
N ASN A 107 8.09 -11.66 10.00
CA ASN A 107 9.02 -12.53 10.74
C ASN A 107 9.25 -12.08 12.19
N VAL A 108 9.16 -10.78 12.46
CA VAL A 108 9.28 -10.21 13.80
C VAL A 108 7.95 -10.33 14.55
N ILE A 109 6.84 -9.85 13.97
CA ILE A 109 5.57 -9.76 14.70
C ILE A 109 4.95 -11.12 15.00
N MET A 110 5.23 -12.15 14.19
CA MET A 110 4.76 -13.52 14.43
C MET A 110 5.36 -14.16 15.69
N LYS A 111 6.43 -13.59 16.24
CA LYS A 111 7.07 -14.08 17.48
C LYS A 111 6.54 -13.37 18.73
N ARG A 112 5.74 -12.32 18.56
CA ARG A 112 5.24 -11.48 19.65
C ARG A 112 4.09 -12.19 20.37
N LYS A 113 3.95 -11.93 21.66
CA LYS A 113 2.78 -12.37 22.44
C LYS A 113 1.57 -11.53 22.03
N SER A 114 0.39 -12.12 22.18
CA SER A 114 -0.89 -11.41 22.12
C SER A 114 -1.38 -11.11 23.54
N ILE A 115 -1.95 -9.92 23.71
CA ILE A 115 -2.64 -9.49 24.94
C ILE A 115 -4.08 -9.11 24.62
N MET A 116 -4.99 -9.30 25.57
CA MET A 116 -6.36 -8.78 25.45
C MET A 116 -6.42 -7.35 26.00
N THR A 117 -7.05 -6.46 25.25
CA THR A 117 -7.33 -5.07 25.65
C THR A 117 -8.84 -4.83 25.63
N ASP A 118 -9.29 -3.67 26.14
CA ASP A 118 -10.70 -3.27 26.09
C ASP A 118 -11.27 -3.22 24.66
N LEU A 119 -10.40 -3.03 23.66
CA LEU A 119 -10.76 -2.96 22.24
C LEU A 119 -10.52 -4.29 21.49
N GLY A 120 -10.03 -5.33 22.19
CA GLY A 120 -9.77 -6.64 21.62
C GLY A 120 -8.30 -7.07 21.68
N ILE A 121 -7.96 -8.10 20.90
CA ILE A 121 -6.62 -8.70 20.91
C ILE A 121 -5.61 -7.77 20.24
N ARG A 122 -4.47 -7.55 20.90
CA ARG A 122 -3.33 -6.79 20.36
C ARG A 122 -2.06 -7.63 20.38
N VAL A 123 -1.29 -7.58 19.28
CA VAL A 123 0.04 -8.17 19.19
C VAL A 123 1.09 -7.10 19.55
N THR A 124 1.90 -7.36 20.58
CA THR A 124 2.81 -6.35 21.16
C THR A 124 4.15 -6.93 21.62
N GLU A 125 5.19 -6.10 21.63
CA GLU A 125 6.50 -6.42 22.25
C GLU A 125 6.54 -6.03 23.74
N TYR A 126 5.63 -5.15 24.16
CA TYR A 126 5.57 -4.67 25.53
C TYR A 126 4.91 -5.72 26.43
N GLU A 127 5.54 -6.01 27.57
CA GLU A 127 5.00 -6.87 28.64
C GLU A 127 4.26 -6.06 29.72
N ASP A 128 4.12 -4.75 29.52
CA ASP A 128 3.47 -3.81 30.45
C ASP A 128 1.93 -3.94 30.45
#